data_AF-A0A941TTH4-F1
#
_entry.id   AF-A0A941TTH4-F1
#
_cell.length_a   1.000
_cell.length_b   1.000
_cell.length_c   1.000
_cell.angle_alpha   90.00
_cell.angle_beta   90.00
_cell.angle_gamma   90.00
#
_symmetry.space_group_name_H-M   'P 1'
#
loop_
_entity.id
_entity.type
_entity.pdbx_description
1 polymer ?
#
loop_
_entity_poly.entity_id
_entity_poly.type
_entity_poly.pdbx_seq_one_letter_code
_entity_poly.pdbx_strand_id
1 'polypeptide(L)'
;MSAAAAPRSCLRTVLLFGASGFLAGFIGPMVLTPDSNIGPLVGVLFTGPAGVLIGLAACLLSRAAPRLFSTGALRALAALLVLATLYACLPEPRLVGSVLDAEIADCRAPPLLYPAALQNWEAALARTPQARPLADWRQQAQRNVESFDALAVTLHVLRSRAVFERRRPWDRGERFARPWSEEPPGEHAYFVRAGGATCAQWQSRERALYWPVRDETDEPIGPAAVWPPVDAAGFLGLQELGEVPARIGALLR
;
A
#
# COMPACT_ATOMS: atom_id res chain seq x y z
N MET A 1 58.80 -17.20 5.31
CA MET A 1 57.44 -16.88 4.81
C MET A 1 56.43 -17.34 5.86
N SER A 2 55.83 -16.40 6.60
CA SER A 2 54.97 -16.71 7.75
C SER A 2 53.51 -16.83 7.33
N ALA A 3 53.01 -18.06 7.15
CA ALA A 3 51.67 -18.36 6.65
C ALA A 3 50.58 -18.39 7.75
N ALA A 4 50.92 -18.19 9.02
CA ALA A 4 50.00 -18.45 10.14
C ALA A 4 49.11 -17.25 10.56
N ALA A 5 49.32 -16.04 10.03
CA ALA A 5 48.56 -14.84 10.44
C ALA A 5 47.24 -14.61 9.65
N ALA A 6 47.01 -15.38 8.57
CA ALA A 6 45.95 -15.12 7.60
C ALA A 6 44.49 -15.43 8.00
N PRO A 7 44.14 -16.36 8.92
CA PRO A 7 42.73 -16.75 9.11
C PRO A 7 41.91 -15.72 9.89
N ARG A 8 42.54 -14.98 10.81
CA ARG A 8 41.85 -14.02 11.68
C ARG A 8 41.36 -12.78 10.92
N SER A 9 42.07 -12.35 9.88
CA SER A 9 41.67 -11.18 9.09
C SER A 9 40.46 -11.48 8.20
N CYS A 10 40.41 -12.67 7.57
CA CYS A 10 39.25 -13.05 6.77
C CYS A 10 38.00 -13.23 7.62
N LEU A 11 38.11 -13.93 8.75
CA LEU A 11 36.97 -14.14 9.63
C LEU A 11 36.39 -12.80 10.10
N ARG A 12 37.24 -11.82 10.45
CA ARG A 12 36.81 -10.48 10.82
C ARG A 12 36.07 -9.76 9.70
N THR A 13 36.57 -9.84 8.46
CA THR A 13 35.89 -9.22 7.31
C THR A 13 34.54 -9.89 7.04
N VAL A 14 34.48 -11.21 7.05
CA VAL A 14 33.23 -11.96 6.86
C VAL A 14 32.20 -11.60 7.94
N LEU A 15 32.61 -11.61 9.21
CA LEU A 15 31.74 -11.23 10.32
C LEU A 15 31.31 -9.77 10.24
N LEU A 16 32.20 -8.86 9.84
CA LEU A 16 31.87 -7.45 9.69
C LEU A 16 30.73 -7.26 8.68
N PHE A 17 30.85 -7.81 7.47
CA PHE A 17 29.83 -7.65 6.44
C PHE A 17 28.55 -8.46 6.75
N GLY A 18 28.70 -9.69 7.25
CA GLY A 18 27.58 -10.53 7.66
C GLY A 18 26.75 -9.92 8.78
N ALA A 19 27.40 -9.47 9.87
CA ALA A 19 26.72 -8.81 10.97
C ALA A 19 26.12 -7.46 10.56
N SER A 20 26.82 -6.68 9.73
CA SER A 20 26.32 -5.39 9.24
C SER A 20 25.07 -5.56 8.38
N GLY A 21 25.10 -6.50 7.41
CA GLY A 21 23.95 -6.82 6.57
C GLY A 21 22.79 -7.40 7.37
N PHE A 22 23.08 -8.31 8.31
CA PHE A 22 22.08 -8.88 9.21
C PHE A 22 21.41 -7.80 10.06
N LEU A 23 22.17 -6.99 10.80
CA LEU A 23 21.62 -5.96 11.67
C LEU A 23 20.84 -4.91 10.89
N ALA A 24 21.36 -4.46 9.74
CA ALA A 24 20.67 -3.49 8.90
C ALA A 24 19.35 -4.04 8.35
N GLY A 25 19.31 -5.29 7.88
CA GLY A 25 18.07 -5.91 7.38
C GLY A 25 17.14 -6.44 8.47
N PHE A 26 17.62 -6.65 9.69
CA PHE A 26 16.80 -7.07 10.82
C PHE A 26 16.15 -5.86 11.51
N ILE A 27 16.96 -4.87 11.88
CA ILE A 27 16.51 -3.68 12.62
C ILE A 27 15.92 -2.63 11.67
N GLY A 28 16.48 -2.50 10.46
CA GLY A 28 16.06 -1.49 9.48
C GLY A 28 14.55 -1.52 9.22
N PRO A 29 13.97 -2.65 8.77
CA PRO A 29 12.54 -2.77 8.57
C PRO A 29 11.71 -2.53 9.83
N MET A 30 12.16 -2.97 11.01
CA MET A 30 11.42 -2.73 12.27
C MET A 30 11.26 -1.24 12.58
N VAL A 31 12.26 -0.42 12.22
CA VAL A 31 12.26 1.02 12.48
C VAL A 31 11.61 1.79 11.34
N LEU A 32 11.90 1.42 10.08
CA LEU A 32 11.50 2.17 8.89
C LEU A 32 10.10 1.76 8.37
N THR A 33 9.72 0.50 8.55
CA THR A 33 8.48 -0.11 8.06
C THR A 33 7.80 -0.95 9.16
N PRO A 34 7.40 -0.34 10.31
CA PRO A 34 6.87 -1.08 11.47
C PRO A 34 5.57 -1.85 11.17
N ASP A 35 4.83 -1.43 10.14
CA ASP A 35 3.60 -2.10 9.72
C ASP A 35 3.85 -3.37 8.88
N SER A 36 5.11 -3.65 8.50
CA SER A 36 5.47 -4.87 7.77
C SER A 36 5.63 -6.05 8.71
N ASN A 37 4.85 -7.09 8.49
CA ASN A 37 4.99 -8.38 9.18
C ASN A 37 6.22 -9.19 8.74
N ILE A 38 6.99 -8.73 7.74
CA ILE A 38 8.16 -9.42 7.18
C ILE A 38 9.48 -8.89 7.79
N GLY A 39 9.42 -7.85 8.64
CA GLY A 39 10.58 -7.06 9.05
C GLY A 39 11.88 -7.85 9.35
N PRO A 40 11.94 -8.67 10.40
CA PRO A 40 13.16 -9.41 10.75
C PRO A 40 13.59 -10.49 9.74
N LEU A 41 12.69 -10.97 8.89
CA LEU A 41 13.01 -12.04 7.92
C LEU A 41 13.98 -11.57 6.85
N VAL A 42 13.96 -10.28 6.50
CA VAL A 42 14.90 -9.68 5.52
C VAL A 42 16.34 -9.84 6.01
N GLY A 43 16.59 -9.54 7.28
CA GLY A 43 17.88 -9.70 7.95
C GLY A 43 18.38 -11.14 7.96
N VAL A 44 17.51 -12.07 8.36
CA VAL A 44 17.86 -13.48 8.57
C VAL A 44 18.06 -14.21 7.24
N LEU A 45 17.16 -14.03 6.28
CA LEU A 45 17.11 -14.85 5.07
C LEU A 45 17.91 -14.25 3.90
N PHE A 46 18.06 -12.92 3.84
CA PHE A 46 18.62 -12.25 2.67
C PHE A 46 19.89 -11.46 3.00
N THR A 47 19.78 -10.38 3.77
CA THR A 47 20.88 -9.40 3.88
C THR A 47 22.03 -9.91 4.76
N GLY A 48 21.76 -10.73 5.77
CA GLY A 48 22.78 -11.41 6.57
C GLY A 48 23.61 -12.39 5.73
N PRO A 49 22.99 -13.42 5.11
CA PRO A 49 23.68 -14.35 4.21
C PRO A 49 24.40 -13.65 3.05
N ALA A 50 23.77 -12.66 2.40
CA ALA A 50 24.41 -11.86 1.36
C ALA A 50 25.65 -11.11 1.89
N GLY A 51 25.56 -10.53 3.09
CA GLY A 51 26.70 -9.90 3.76
C GLY A 51 27.87 -10.85 4.00
N VAL A 52 27.61 -12.10 4.40
CA VAL A 52 28.65 -13.13 4.55
C VAL A 52 29.34 -13.41 3.21
N LEU A 53 28.58 -13.57 2.13
CA LEU A 53 29.13 -13.81 0.78
C LEU A 53 29.97 -12.62 0.29
N ILE A 54 29.48 -11.39 0.48
CA ILE A 54 30.22 -10.16 0.15
C ILE A 54 31.52 -10.09 0.99
N GLY A 55 31.46 -10.41 2.27
CA GLY A 55 32.63 -10.42 3.15
C GLY A 55 33.67 -11.47 2.76
N LEU A 56 33.25 -12.64 2.27
CA LEU A 56 34.14 -13.67 1.71
C LEU A 56 34.85 -13.14 0.46
N ALA A 57 34.09 -12.58 -0.49
CA ALA A 57 34.64 -11.98 -1.70
C ALA A 57 35.61 -10.83 -1.36
N ALA A 58 35.23 -9.94 -0.44
CA ALA A 58 36.08 -8.85 0.03
C ALA A 58 37.38 -9.37 0.67
N CYS A 59 37.35 -10.49 1.42
CA CYS A 59 38.59 -11.05 1.93
C CYS A 59 39.50 -11.57 0.80
N LEU A 60 38.95 -12.34 -0.14
CA LEU A 60 39.72 -12.86 -1.27
C LEU A 60 40.36 -11.73 -2.09
N LEU A 61 39.58 -10.68 -2.37
CA LEU A 61 40.06 -9.48 -3.05
C LEU A 61 41.13 -8.72 -2.25
N SER A 62 40.98 -8.63 -0.92
CA SER A 62 41.99 -7.98 -0.07
C SER A 62 43.34 -8.71 -0.05
N ARG A 63 43.34 -10.01 -0.31
CA ARG A 63 44.57 -10.79 -0.48
C ARG A 63 45.21 -10.60 -1.85
N ALA A 64 44.39 -10.49 -2.90
CA ALA A 64 44.86 -10.26 -4.26
C ALA A 64 45.37 -8.82 -4.48
N ALA A 65 44.75 -7.83 -3.84
CA ALA A 65 45.03 -6.41 -4.03
C ALA A 65 45.07 -5.61 -2.70
N PRO A 66 46.06 -5.85 -1.82
CA PRO A 66 46.10 -5.29 -0.47
C PRO A 66 46.20 -3.76 -0.43
N ARG A 67 46.71 -3.13 -1.49
CA ARG A 67 46.78 -1.65 -1.60
C ARG A 67 45.40 -1.01 -1.77
N LEU A 68 44.45 -1.71 -2.38
CA LEU A 68 43.09 -1.21 -2.63
C LEU A 68 42.17 -1.48 -1.43
N PHE A 69 42.36 -2.60 -0.74
CA PHE A 69 41.50 -3.05 0.36
C PHE A 69 42.17 -2.85 1.71
N SER A 70 42.48 -1.58 2.03
CA SER A 70 42.88 -1.21 3.38
C SER A 70 41.73 -1.45 4.37
N THR A 71 42.03 -1.53 5.68
CA THR A 71 40.99 -1.66 6.71
C THR A 71 39.98 -0.50 6.66
N GLY A 72 40.42 0.70 6.30
CA GLY A 72 39.54 1.85 6.06
C GLY A 72 38.57 1.60 4.91
N ALA A 73 39.07 1.09 3.77
CA ALA A 73 38.24 0.77 2.61
C ALA A 73 37.20 -0.31 2.92
N LEU A 74 37.58 -1.37 3.65
CA LEU A 74 36.65 -2.43 4.06
C LEU A 74 35.54 -1.91 4.98
N ARG A 75 35.86 -1.00 5.92
CA ARG A 75 34.86 -0.34 6.77
C ARG A 75 33.93 0.57 5.98
N ALA A 76 34.46 1.33 5.02
CA ALA A 76 33.65 2.18 4.15
C ALA A 76 32.68 1.34 3.30
N LEU A 77 33.14 0.22 2.73
CA LEU A 77 32.29 -0.72 2.00
C LEU A 77 31.20 -1.34 2.89
N ALA A 78 31.53 -1.73 4.13
CA ALA A 78 30.54 -2.22 5.08
C ALA A 78 29.51 -1.14 5.43
N ALA A 79 29.93 0.11 5.62
CA ALA A 79 29.01 1.23 5.85
C ALA A 79 28.10 1.48 4.64
N LEU A 80 28.64 1.41 3.41
CA LEU A 80 27.84 1.51 2.18
C LEU A 80 26.83 0.36 2.07
N LEU A 81 27.21 -0.88 2.44
CA LEU A 81 26.28 -2.00 2.50
C LEU A 81 25.12 -1.73 3.48
N VAL A 82 25.42 -1.18 4.66
CA VAL A 82 24.39 -0.80 5.64
C VAL A 82 23.47 0.26 5.05
N LEU A 83 24.01 1.34 4.48
CA LEU A 83 23.21 2.42 3.89
C LEU A 83 22.34 1.93 2.74
N ALA A 84 22.89 1.12 1.84
CA ALA A 84 22.14 0.51 0.73
C ALA A 84 21.02 -0.40 1.24
N THR A 85 21.30 -1.21 2.27
CA THR A 85 20.30 -2.08 2.91
C THR A 85 19.18 -1.26 3.53
N LEU A 86 19.51 -0.22 4.31
CA LEU A 86 18.52 0.65 4.94
C LEU A 86 17.69 1.40 3.89
N TYR A 87 18.31 1.85 2.80
CA TYR A 87 17.62 2.49 1.68
C TYR A 87 16.62 1.53 1.01
N ALA A 88 17.01 0.27 0.79
CA ALA A 88 16.11 -0.77 0.26
C ALA A 88 14.96 -1.12 1.22
N CYS A 89 15.14 -0.89 2.53
CA CYS A 89 14.09 -1.09 3.53
C CYS A 89 13.15 0.11 3.68
N LEU A 90 13.35 1.21 2.95
CA LEU A 90 12.48 2.38 3.03
C LEU A 90 11.06 2.02 2.57
N PRO A 91 10.02 2.52 3.26
CA PRO A 91 8.65 2.23 2.89
C PRO A 91 8.31 2.82 1.53
N GLU A 92 7.62 2.03 0.71
CA GLU A 92 6.98 2.53 -0.50
C GLU A 92 5.77 3.40 -0.16
N PRO A 93 5.39 4.34 -1.06
CA PRO A 93 4.16 5.08 -0.92
C PRO A 93 2.95 4.15 -0.82
N ARG A 94 2.06 4.41 0.13
CA ARG A 94 0.83 3.64 0.32
C ARG A 94 -0.29 4.25 -0.49
N LEU A 95 -1.05 3.43 -1.21
CA LEU A 95 -2.28 3.86 -1.86
C LEU A 95 -3.31 4.25 -0.79
N VAL A 96 -3.81 5.48 -0.86
CA VAL A 96 -4.84 6.00 0.06
C VAL A 96 -6.24 5.88 -0.54
N GLY A 97 -6.32 5.94 -1.87
CA GLY A 97 -7.56 5.83 -2.62
C GLY A 97 -7.38 6.40 -4.02
N SER A 98 -8.48 6.67 -4.69
CA SER A 98 -8.50 7.22 -6.04
C SER A 98 -9.44 8.39 -6.18
N VAL A 99 -9.20 9.15 -7.24
CA VAL A 99 -10.11 10.18 -7.71
C VAL A 99 -10.62 9.73 -9.06
N LEU A 100 -11.94 9.62 -9.18
CA LEU A 100 -12.65 9.31 -10.41
C LEU A 100 -13.15 10.60 -11.03
N ASP A 101 -12.96 10.75 -12.33
CA ASP A 101 -13.65 11.75 -13.14
C ASP A 101 -14.71 11.00 -13.93
N ALA A 102 -15.98 11.25 -13.62
CA ALA A 102 -17.06 10.40 -14.08
C ALA A 102 -18.35 11.19 -14.31
N GLU A 103 -19.24 10.56 -15.07
CA GLU A 103 -20.60 11.00 -15.32
C GLU A 103 -21.58 10.03 -14.69
N ILE A 104 -22.77 10.49 -14.31
CA ILE A 104 -23.79 9.61 -13.73
C ILE A 104 -24.55 8.93 -14.86
N ALA A 105 -24.34 7.62 -15.00
CA ALA A 105 -25.03 6.81 -15.98
C ALA A 105 -26.46 6.47 -15.52
N ASP A 106 -26.62 6.17 -14.23
CA ASP A 106 -27.90 5.76 -13.67
C ASP A 106 -28.01 6.09 -12.17
N CYS A 107 -29.23 6.23 -11.68
CA CYS A 107 -29.52 6.32 -10.25
C CYS A 107 -30.79 5.55 -9.93
N ARG A 108 -30.71 4.62 -8.98
CA ARG A 108 -31.80 3.73 -8.58
C ARG A 108 -31.90 3.61 -7.06
N ALA A 109 -33.02 3.05 -6.62
CA ALA A 109 -33.19 2.65 -5.23
C ALA A 109 -32.20 1.53 -4.86
N PRO A 110 -31.59 1.56 -3.65
CA PRO A 110 -30.57 0.60 -3.23
C PRO A 110 -30.90 -0.89 -3.38
N PRO A 111 -32.14 -1.36 -3.11
CA PRO A 111 -32.45 -2.79 -3.19
C PRO A 111 -32.22 -3.41 -4.57
N LEU A 112 -32.25 -2.60 -5.64
CA LEU A 112 -32.08 -3.08 -7.01
C LEU A 112 -30.62 -3.37 -7.37
N LEU A 113 -29.66 -2.74 -6.69
CA LEU A 113 -28.22 -2.92 -6.94
C LEU A 113 -27.53 -3.81 -5.89
N TYR A 114 -28.23 -4.13 -4.79
CA TYR A 114 -27.72 -4.98 -3.73
C TYR A 114 -27.22 -6.37 -4.22
N PRO A 115 -27.93 -7.11 -5.09
CA PRO A 115 -27.45 -8.42 -5.54
C PRO A 115 -26.13 -8.37 -6.33
N ALA A 116 -25.97 -7.37 -7.21
CA ALA A 116 -24.76 -7.19 -7.99
C ALA A 116 -23.58 -6.74 -7.11
N ALA A 117 -23.83 -5.82 -6.17
CA ALA A 117 -22.83 -5.41 -5.19
C ALA A 117 -22.38 -6.60 -4.33
N LEU A 118 -23.32 -7.43 -3.88
CA LEU A 118 -23.04 -8.65 -3.10
C LEU A 118 -22.15 -9.63 -3.87
N GLN A 119 -22.42 -9.86 -5.14
CA GLN A 119 -21.62 -10.73 -6.00
C GLN A 119 -20.18 -10.21 -6.18
N ASN A 120 -20.01 -8.91 -6.41
CA ASN A 120 -18.68 -8.29 -6.51
C ASN A 120 -17.89 -8.46 -5.22
N TRP A 121 -18.55 -8.33 -4.07
CA TRP A 121 -17.91 -8.52 -2.76
C TRP A 121 -17.55 -9.98 -2.47
N GLU A 122 -18.39 -10.93 -2.86
CA GLU A 122 -18.05 -12.35 -2.76
C GLU A 122 -16.80 -12.69 -3.58
N ALA A 123 -16.68 -12.11 -4.79
CA ALA A 123 -15.50 -12.24 -5.61
C ALA A 123 -14.26 -11.59 -4.97
N ALA A 124 -14.40 -10.43 -4.32
CA ALA A 124 -13.32 -9.80 -3.57
C ALA A 124 -12.88 -10.65 -2.36
N LEU A 125 -13.82 -11.14 -1.55
CA LEU A 125 -13.53 -12.05 -0.42
C LEU A 125 -12.78 -13.31 -0.88
N ALA A 126 -13.18 -13.89 -2.01
CA ALA A 126 -12.51 -15.06 -2.57
C ALA A 126 -11.03 -14.78 -2.94
N ARG A 127 -10.70 -13.53 -3.28
CA ARG A 127 -9.32 -13.08 -3.56
C ARG A 127 -8.54 -12.71 -2.29
N THR A 128 -9.21 -12.55 -1.15
CA THR A 128 -8.59 -12.13 0.12
C THR A 128 -8.65 -13.25 1.17
N PRO A 129 -7.74 -14.25 1.13
CA PRO A 129 -7.78 -15.41 2.03
C PRO A 129 -7.63 -15.09 3.52
N GLN A 130 -7.25 -13.86 3.88
CA GLN A 130 -7.13 -13.40 5.27
C GLN A 130 -8.42 -12.77 5.81
N ALA A 131 -9.42 -12.51 4.96
CA ALA A 131 -10.68 -11.92 5.38
C ALA A 131 -11.45 -12.89 6.31
N ARG A 132 -11.97 -12.38 7.42
CA ARG A 132 -12.79 -13.14 8.38
C ARG A 132 -14.19 -12.53 8.47
N PRO A 133 -15.08 -12.86 7.51
CA PRO A 133 -16.44 -12.34 7.55
C PRO A 133 -17.23 -12.93 8.73
N LEU A 134 -18.15 -12.16 9.31
CA LEU A 134 -19.11 -12.67 10.30
C LEU A 134 -19.98 -13.76 9.69
N ALA A 135 -20.46 -14.72 10.49
CA ALA A 135 -21.26 -15.84 9.97
C ALA A 135 -22.54 -15.40 9.24
N ASP A 136 -23.16 -14.30 9.67
CA ASP A 136 -24.39 -13.72 9.13
C ASP A 136 -24.16 -12.45 8.30
N TRP A 137 -22.92 -12.22 7.84
CA TRP A 137 -22.50 -10.98 7.19
C TRP A 137 -23.42 -10.53 6.04
N ARG A 138 -23.96 -11.47 5.26
CA ARG A 138 -24.85 -11.18 4.11
C ARG A 138 -26.17 -10.55 4.56
N GLN A 139 -26.74 -11.10 5.63
CA GLN A 139 -27.99 -10.59 6.19
C GLN A 139 -27.73 -9.25 6.87
N GLN A 140 -26.58 -9.10 7.54
CA GLN A 140 -26.20 -7.82 8.14
C GLN A 140 -25.97 -6.73 7.08
N ALA A 141 -25.28 -7.05 5.98
CA ALA A 141 -25.07 -6.12 4.87
C ALA A 141 -26.41 -5.66 4.26
N GLN A 142 -27.36 -6.59 4.08
CA GLN A 142 -28.70 -6.28 3.59
C GLN A 142 -29.43 -5.34 4.54
N ARG A 143 -29.45 -5.66 5.85
CA ARG A 143 -30.05 -4.81 6.88
C ARG A 143 -29.41 -3.41 6.91
N ASN A 144 -28.10 -3.32 6.74
CA ASN A 144 -27.39 -2.04 6.71
C ASN A 144 -27.77 -1.21 5.49
N VAL A 145 -27.96 -1.83 4.32
CA VAL A 145 -28.41 -1.13 3.10
C VAL A 145 -29.88 -0.70 3.23
N GLU A 146 -30.76 -1.55 3.77
CA GLU A 146 -32.18 -1.25 3.95
C GLU A 146 -32.44 -0.17 5.01
N SER A 147 -31.64 -0.14 6.08
CA SER A 147 -31.77 0.85 7.16
C SER A 147 -31.11 2.19 6.85
N PHE A 148 -30.26 2.24 5.83
CA PHE A 148 -29.50 3.43 5.47
C PHE A 148 -30.21 4.20 4.36
N ASP A 149 -30.38 5.52 4.57
CA ASP A 149 -30.88 6.45 3.55
C ASP A 149 -29.83 6.63 2.45
N ALA A 150 -29.77 5.66 1.53
CA ALA A 150 -28.87 5.63 0.39
C ALA A 150 -29.61 5.75 -0.94
N LEU A 151 -28.88 6.27 -1.93
CA LEU A 151 -29.16 6.05 -3.34
C LEU A 151 -28.05 5.20 -3.92
N ALA A 152 -28.37 4.39 -4.92
CA ALA A 152 -27.38 3.63 -5.65
C ALA A 152 -27.16 4.29 -7.02
N VAL A 153 -25.94 4.73 -7.28
CA VAL A 153 -25.57 5.54 -8.44
C VAL A 153 -24.55 4.77 -9.26
N THR A 154 -24.82 4.62 -10.55
CA THR A 154 -23.88 4.04 -11.51
C THR A 154 -23.08 5.18 -12.14
N LEU A 155 -21.76 5.12 -12.02
CA LEU A 155 -20.85 6.06 -12.63
C LEU A 155 -20.26 5.49 -13.92
N HIS A 156 -20.29 6.27 -14.99
CA HIS A 156 -19.47 6.06 -16.18
C HIS A 156 -18.11 6.74 -15.97
N VAL A 157 -17.08 5.96 -15.65
CA VAL A 157 -15.75 6.49 -15.31
C VAL A 157 -15.00 6.89 -16.58
N LEU A 158 -14.71 8.17 -16.74
CA LEU A 158 -13.97 8.69 -17.90
C LEU A 158 -12.45 8.54 -17.73
N ARG A 159 -11.96 8.76 -16.51
CA ARG A 159 -10.55 8.57 -16.11
C ARG A 159 -10.43 8.47 -14.60
N SER A 160 -9.38 7.81 -14.13
CA SER A 160 -9.10 7.69 -12.70
C SER A 160 -7.65 8.08 -12.39
N ARG A 161 -7.38 8.51 -11.16
CA ARG A 161 -6.00 8.65 -10.68
C ARG A 161 -5.87 8.17 -9.25
N ALA A 162 -4.82 7.40 -9.03
CA ALA A 162 -4.46 6.90 -7.71
C ALA A 162 -3.77 8.00 -6.89
N VAL A 163 -4.19 8.13 -5.64
CA VAL A 163 -3.63 9.05 -4.65
C VAL A 163 -2.86 8.25 -3.61
N PHE A 164 -1.59 8.60 -3.46
CA PHE A 164 -0.65 7.93 -2.57
C PHE A 164 -0.26 8.84 -1.42
N GLU A 165 0.09 8.22 -0.30
CA GLU A 165 0.74 8.86 0.83
C GLU A 165 2.18 8.36 0.94
N ARG A 166 3.10 9.32 1.00
CA ARG A 166 4.51 9.04 1.26
C ARG A 166 4.69 8.59 2.70
N ARG A 167 5.58 7.62 2.91
CA ARG A 167 5.80 6.97 4.21
C ARG A 167 7.23 7.06 4.71
N ARG A 168 8.15 7.62 3.91
CA ARG A 168 9.56 7.70 4.30
C ARG A 168 9.70 8.67 5.46
N PRO A 169 10.73 8.53 6.32
CA PRO A 169 10.82 9.31 7.55
C PRO A 169 10.76 10.84 7.37
N TRP A 170 11.17 11.36 6.22
CA TRP A 170 11.26 12.80 5.94
C TRP A 170 10.08 13.39 5.16
N ASP A 171 9.23 12.57 4.54
CA ASP A 171 8.07 13.01 3.76
C ASP A 171 6.77 12.30 4.19
N ARG A 172 6.79 11.67 5.37
CA ARG A 172 5.65 10.92 5.91
C ARG A 172 4.41 11.80 6.01
N GLY A 173 3.30 11.30 5.47
CA GLY A 173 2.00 11.99 5.49
C GLY A 173 1.76 12.94 4.32
N GLU A 174 2.78 13.22 3.51
CA GLU A 174 2.61 13.98 2.28
C GLU A 174 1.85 13.14 1.25
N ARG A 175 0.78 13.70 0.68
CA ARG A 175 -0.02 13.03 -0.34
C ARG A 175 0.30 13.56 -1.73
N PHE A 176 0.33 12.67 -2.70
CA PHE A 176 0.51 13.02 -4.10
C PHE A 176 -0.39 12.14 -4.98
N ALA A 177 -0.81 12.69 -6.12
CA ALA A 177 -1.58 11.95 -7.11
C ALA A 177 -0.66 11.52 -8.26
N ARG A 178 -0.88 10.33 -8.80
CA ARG A 178 -0.30 9.93 -10.08
C ARG A 178 -1.00 10.65 -11.24
N PRO A 179 -0.40 10.66 -12.44
CA PRO A 179 -1.10 11.06 -13.65
C PRO A 179 -2.41 10.29 -13.83
N TRP A 180 -3.34 10.89 -14.56
CA TRP A 180 -4.58 10.21 -14.93
C TRP A 180 -4.29 8.93 -15.72
N SER A 181 -4.90 7.83 -15.31
CA SER A 181 -4.95 6.58 -16.05
C SER A 181 -6.02 6.68 -17.13
N GLU A 182 -5.71 6.13 -18.31
CA GLU A 182 -6.64 5.95 -19.43
C GLU A 182 -7.25 4.53 -19.47
N GLU A 183 -7.08 3.75 -18.39
CA GLU A 183 -7.67 2.40 -18.28
C GLU A 183 -9.20 2.40 -18.43
N PRO A 184 -9.77 1.32 -19.01
CA PRO A 184 -11.01 1.39 -19.77
C PRO A 184 -12.25 1.75 -18.92
N PRO A 185 -13.21 2.45 -19.54
CA PRO A 185 -14.36 3.06 -18.87
C PRO A 185 -15.38 1.98 -18.51
N GLY A 186 -15.29 1.48 -17.28
CA GLY A 186 -16.33 0.64 -16.70
C GLY A 186 -17.47 1.49 -16.15
N GLU A 187 -18.68 0.92 -16.16
CA GLU A 187 -19.74 1.40 -15.29
C GLU A 187 -19.59 0.76 -13.91
N HIS A 188 -19.48 1.58 -12.89
CA HIS A 188 -19.32 1.13 -11.50
C HIS A 188 -20.46 1.67 -10.64
N ALA A 189 -21.12 0.79 -9.91
CA ALA A 189 -22.22 1.13 -9.01
C ALA A 189 -21.69 1.42 -7.61
N TYR A 190 -22.09 2.56 -7.05
CA TYR A 190 -21.75 2.99 -5.70
C TYR A 190 -22.98 3.38 -4.90
N PHE A 191 -22.87 3.34 -3.57
CA PHE A 191 -23.90 3.84 -2.66
C PHE A 191 -23.52 5.23 -2.17
N VAL A 192 -24.42 6.20 -2.35
CA VAL A 192 -24.28 7.56 -1.81
C VAL A 192 -25.28 7.74 -0.68
N ARG A 193 -24.92 8.49 0.35
CA ARG A 193 -25.90 8.93 1.36
C ARG A 193 -26.85 9.92 0.68
N ALA A 194 -28.15 9.62 0.68
CA ALA A 194 -29.15 10.46 0.02
C ALA A 194 -29.28 11.80 0.73
N GLY A 195 -29.44 11.80 2.07
CA GLY A 195 -29.51 13.05 2.84
C GLY A 195 -30.67 13.94 2.42
N GLY A 196 -31.77 13.33 1.97
CA GLY A 196 -32.91 14.02 1.36
C GLY A 196 -32.79 14.32 -0.14
N ALA A 197 -31.67 14.01 -0.78
CA ALA A 197 -31.52 14.12 -2.24
C ALA A 197 -32.30 13.02 -2.98
N THR A 198 -32.76 13.31 -4.18
CA THR A 198 -33.45 12.35 -5.05
C THR A 198 -32.62 12.00 -6.28
N CYS A 199 -32.88 10.85 -6.93
CA CYS A 199 -32.17 10.46 -8.14
C CYS A 199 -32.24 11.51 -9.27
N ALA A 200 -33.34 12.25 -9.37
CA ALA A 200 -33.46 13.33 -10.36
C ALA A 200 -32.43 14.45 -10.16
N GLN A 201 -32.06 14.75 -8.91
CA GLN A 201 -31.03 15.75 -8.57
C GLN A 201 -29.60 15.23 -8.83
N TRP A 202 -29.40 13.92 -8.79
CA TRP A 202 -28.12 13.29 -9.12
C TRP A 202 -27.95 13.19 -10.63
N GLN A 203 -28.97 12.73 -11.37
CA GLN A 203 -28.92 12.59 -12.82
C GLN A 203 -28.77 13.92 -13.57
N SER A 204 -29.13 15.05 -12.97
CA SER A 204 -28.94 16.38 -13.59
C SER A 204 -27.49 16.88 -13.59
N ARG A 205 -26.55 16.10 -13.05
CA ARG A 205 -25.12 16.45 -13.01
C ARG A 205 -24.40 15.84 -14.19
N GLU A 206 -23.85 16.69 -15.05
CA GLU A 206 -23.20 16.24 -16.29
C GLU A 206 -21.87 15.51 -16.03
N ARG A 207 -20.99 16.04 -15.17
CA ARG A 207 -19.68 15.46 -14.87
C ARG A 207 -19.12 16.00 -13.56
N ALA A 208 -18.53 15.14 -12.73
CA ALA A 208 -17.91 15.56 -11.48
C ALA A 208 -16.72 14.66 -11.09
N LEU A 209 -15.97 15.12 -10.08
CA LEU A 209 -14.92 14.34 -9.45
C LEU A 209 -15.47 13.62 -8.22
N TYR A 210 -15.19 12.33 -8.13
CA TYR A 210 -15.64 11.48 -7.04
C TYR A 210 -14.46 10.81 -6.34
N TRP A 211 -14.64 10.58 -5.04
CA TRP A 211 -13.74 9.78 -4.22
C TRP A 211 -14.51 8.55 -3.74
N PRO A 212 -14.27 7.36 -4.31
CA PRO A 212 -14.86 6.13 -3.81
C PRO A 212 -14.30 5.84 -2.42
N VAL A 213 -15.19 5.81 -1.44
CA VAL A 213 -14.93 5.33 -0.10
C VAL A 213 -14.94 3.81 -0.17
N ARG A 214 -13.75 3.21 0.00
CA ARG A 214 -13.51 1.77 0.22
C ARG A 214 -13.52 0.81 -0.98
N ASP A 215 -13.38 1.27 -2.22
CA ASP A 215 -13.32 0.35 -3.37
C ASP A 215 -11.91 0.01 -3.89
N GLU A 216 -10.88 0.77 -3.52
CA GLU A 216 -9.57 0.67 -4.24
C GLU A 216 -8.34 0.44 -3.38
N THR A 217 -8.45 0.33 -2.06
CA THR A 217 -7.29 -0.14 -1.31
C THR A 217 -7.19 -1.65 -1.50
N ASP A 218 -6.22 -2.10 -2.29
CA ASP A 218 -5.59 -3.44 -2.21
C ASP A 218 -5.07 -3.78 -0.79
N GLU A 219 -5.38 -2.96 0.22
CA GLU A 219 -5.16 -3.31 1.59
C GLU A 219 -6.12 -4.43 2.00
N PRO A 220 -5.58 -5.56 2.50
CA PRO A 220 -6.42 -6.56 3.12
C PRO A 220 -7.24 -5.88 4.22
N ILE A 221 -8.54 -6.16 4.23
CA ILE A 221 -9.43 -5.88 5.36
C ILE A 221 -8.63 -6.17 6.61
N GLY A 222 -8.23 -5.12 7.35
CA GLY A 222 -7.31 -5.28 8.45
C GLY A 222 -7.82 -6.36 9.42
N PRO A 223 -6.93 -7.10 10.12
CA PRO A 223 -7.30 -8.28 10.90
C PRO A 223 -8.31 -8.02 12.06
N ALA A 224 -8.71 -6.77 12.28
CA ALA A 224 -9.65 -6.32 13.31
C ALA A 224 -10.88 -5.56 12.76
N ALA A 225 -11.03 -5.41 11.44
CA ALA A 225 -12.20 -4.74 10.88
C ALA A 225 -13.38 -5.71 10.86
N VAL A 226 -14.35 -5.51 11.76
CA VAL A 226 -15.63 -6.23 11.75
C VAL A 226 -16.28 -6.00 10.39
N TRP A 227 -16.53 -7.10 9.67
CA TRP A 227 -17.07 -7.06 8.32
C TRP A 227 -18.44 -7.77 8.27
N PRO A 228 -19.48 -7.13 7.70
CA PRO A 228 -19.45 -5.88 6.94
C PRO A 228 -19.43 -4.63 7.86
N PRO A 229 -19.00 -3.46 7.36
CA PRO A 229 -19.12 -2.19 8.06
C PRO A 229 -20.58 -1.93 8.50
N VAL A 230 -20.75 -1.29 9.65
CA VAL A 230 -22.07 -0.95 10.20
C VAL A 230 -22.77 0.12 9.36
N ASP A 231 -22.01 0.95 8.63
CA ASP A 231 -22.51 2.01 7.75
C ASP A 231 -22.45 1.62 6.27
N ALA A 232 -23.56 1.75 5.54
CA ALA A 232 -23.58 1.48 4.10
C ALA A 232 -22.72 2.48 3.30
N ALA A 233 -22.53 3.72 3.77
CA ALA A 233 -21.55 4.65 3.18
C ALA A 233 -20.08 4.28 3.51
N GLY A 234 -19.84 3.46 4.51
CA GLY A 234 -18.57 2.77 4.68
C GLY A 234 -18.46 1.53 3.80
N PHE A 235 -19.42 1.28 2.91
CA PHE A 235 -19.56 0.05 2.15
C PHE A 235 -19.86 0.40 0.69
N LEU A 236 -18.82 0.59 -0.13
CA LEU A 236 -18.90 1.24 -1.45
C LEU A 236 -19.51 2.64 -1.39
N GLY A 237 -19.12 3.42 -0.39
CA GLY A 237 -19.53 4.82 -0.32
C GLY A 237 -18.97 5.58 -1.50
N LEU A 238 -19.72 6.52 -2.05
CA LEU A 238 -19.19 7.50 -2.98
C LEU A 238 -19.30 8.87 -2.34
N GLN A 239 -18.16 9.54 -2.22
CA GLN A 239 -18.13 10.94 -1.83
C GLN A 239 -17.91 11.78 -3.08
N GLU A 240 -18.89 12.62 -3.39
CA GLU A 240 -18.65 13.71 -4.34
C GLU A 240 -17.63 14.66 -3.72
N LEU A 241 -16.53 14.89 -4.43
CA LEU A 241 -15.63 15.98 -4.10
C LEU A 241 -16.32 17.24 -4.63
N GLY A 242 -17.03 17.97 -3.75
CA GLY A 242 -17.65 19.27 -4.09
C GLY A 242 -16.59 20.33 -4.48
N GLU A 243 -16.67 21.56 -3.96
CA GLU A 243 -15.46 22.40 -3.93
C GLU A 243 -14.40 21.64 -3.14
N VAL A 244 -13.44 21.08 -3.87
CA VAL A 244 -12.48 20.13 -3.34
C VAL A 244 -11.86 20.75 -2.09
N PRO A 245 -11.87 20.08 -0.92
CA PRO A 245 -11.24 20.62 0.27
C PRO A 245 -9.86 21.13 -0.12
N ALA A 246 -9.52 22.39 0.19
CA ALA A 246 -8.38 23.10 -0.42
C ALA A 246 -7.06 22.29 -0.42
N ARG A 247 -6.91 21.38 0.56
CA ARG A 247 -5.82 20.43 0.71
C ARG A 247 -5.72 19.36 -0.40
N ILE A 248 -6.84 18.90 -0.96
CA ILE A 248 -6.91 17.97 -2.11
C ILE A 248 -6.99 18.77 -3.42
N GLY A 249 -7.64 19.94 -3.43
CA GLY A 249 -7.80 20.77 -4.64
C GLY A 249 -6.47 21.20 -5.26
N ALA A 250 -5.45 21.44 -4.42
CA ALA A 250 -4.08 21.72 -4.87
C ALA A 250 -3.40 20.52 -5.57
N LEU A 251 -3.78 19.27 -5.25
CA LEU A 251 -3.28 18.05 -5.90
C LEU A 251 -4.00 17.72 -7.21
N LEU A 252 -5.11 18.40 -7.49
CA LEU A 252 -5.94 18.14 -8.66
C LEU A 252 -5.65 19.06 -9.85
N ARG A 253 -4.89 20.14 -9.65
CA ARG A 253 -4.44 21.07 -10.71
C ARG A 253 -3.31 20.49 -11.55
#